data_AF-A0A418MYH4-F1
#
_entry.id   AF-A0A418MYH4-F1
#
_cell.length_a   1.000
_cell.length_b   1.000
_cell.length_c   1.000
_cell.angle_alpha   90.00
_cell.angle_beta   90.00
_cell.angle_gamma   90.00
#
_symmetry.space_group_name_H-M   'P 1'
#
loop_
_entity.id
_entity.type
_entity.pdbx_description
1 polymer ?
#
loop_
_entity_poly.entity_id
_entity_poly.type
_entity_poly.pdbx_seq_one_letter_code
_entity_poly.pdbx_strand_id
1 'polypeptide(L)'
;MTGSTRVWEGMTVPAAGEYELDTGHKRVGFVARHMMVSPVRGEFREASARIVVADDPLQSSIVASIRADSVYTANADRDVHLRSADFLDVERYPTLEYRSTGVAALDRTDPIFFWAKLKNHRLGRRAALDEPSAPASPATARFVLTGELTVKGVTRPVDLQVEYGGARRDPYGQDIFGFSATAEVDREDFGLVWNVALDSGGVLVGRNIRIEIAGEAIRQG
;
A
#
# COMPACT_ATOMS: atom_id res chain seq x y z
N MET A 1 20.83 22.72 15.68
CA MET A 1 20.47 21.29 15.56
C MET A 1 18.98 21.24 15.30
N THR A 2 18.56 21.01 14.07
CA THR A 2 17.15 20.75 13.74
C THR A 2 16.74 19.47 14.47
N GLY A 3 15.64 19.51 15.21
CA GLY A 3 15.12 18.35 15.92
C GLY A 3 14.78 17.22 14.93
N SER A 4 14.85 15.97 15.40
CA SER A 4 14.48 14.77 14.63
C SER A 4 13.01 14.73 14.24
N THR A 5 12.18 15.46 14.99
CA THR A 5 10.75 15.61 14.79
C THR A 5 10.32 17.07 14.96
N ARG A 6 9.10 17.37 14.51
CA ARG A 6 8.43 18.66 14.65
C ARG A 6 6.94 18.46 14.89
N VAL A 7 6.26 19.50 15.34
CA VAL A 7 4.80 19.48 15.51
C VAL A 7 4.14 20.08 14.26
N TRP A 8 3.17 19.36 13.70
CA TRP A 8 2.30 19.81 12.61
C TRP A 8 0.87 19.44 12.97
N GLU A 9 -0.04 20.42 13.03
CA GLU A 9 -1.45 20.23 13.43
C GLU A 9 -1.64 19.44 14.74
N GLY A 10 -0.75 19.64 15.72
CA GLY A 10 -0.78 18.94 17.00
C GLY A 10 -0.26 17.50 16.97
N MET A 11 0.20 17.01 15.81
CA MET A 11 0.84 15.72 15.62
C MET A 11 2.36 15.86 15.54
N THR A 12 3.08 14.89 16.13
CA THR A 12 4.53 14.75 15.95
C THR A 12 4.85 14.11 14.60
N VAL A 13 5.46 14.88 13.70
CA VAL A 13 5.88 14.45 12.36
C VAL A 13 7.41 14.45 12.23
N PRO A 14 8.00 13.69 11.28
CA PRO A 14 9.44 13.75 11.04
C PRO A 14 9.89 15.16 10.62
N ALA A 15 11.17 15.45 10.84
CA ALA A 15 11.80 16.62 10.23
C ALA A 15 11.63 16.60 8.70
N ALA A 16 11.59 17.77 8.06
CA ALA A 16 11.65 17.82 6.61
C ALA A 16 13.01 17.28 6.12
N GLY A 17 13.02 16.67 4.94
CA GLY A 17 14.20 16.09 4.34
C GLY A 17 13.92 14.80 3.58
N GLU A 18 15.01 14.13 3.20
CA GLU A 18 14.97 12.87 2.49
C GLU A 18 15.03 11.69 3.44
N TYR A 19 14.25 10.67 3.13
CA TYR A 19 14.17 9.42 3.87
C TYR A 19 14.21 8.27 2.87
N GLU A 20 14.75 7.14 3.31
CA GLU A 20 14.73 5.88 2.54
C GLU A 20 14.00 4.80 3.31
N LEU A 21 13.28 3.94 2.59
CA LEU A 21 12.65 2.76 3.17
C LEU A 21 13.72 1.86 3.81
N ASP A 22 13.54 1.55 5.09
CA ASP A 22 14.41 0.61 5.77
C ASP A 22 14.23 -0.80 5.20
N THR A 23 15.33 -1.37 4.73
CA THR A 23 15.36 -2.73 4.20
C THR A 23 15.02 -3.80 5.24
N GLY A 24 15.34 -3.57 6.52
CA GLY A 24 15.12 -4.51 7.62
C GLY A 24 13.70 -4.46 8.21
N HIS A 25 13.02 -3.33 8.09
CA HIS A 25 11.70 -3.09 8.67
C HIS A 25 10.67 -2.73 7.60
N LYS A 26 10.43 -3.67 6.67
CA LYS A 26 9.46 -3.51 5.59
C LYS A 26 8.68 -4.79 5.29
N ARG A 27 7.48 -4.61 4.77
CA ARG A 27 6.68 -5.62 4.08
C ARG A 27 5.90 -4.98 2.94
N VAL A 28 6.01 -5.56 1.74
CA VAL A 28 5.16 -5.25 0.58
C VAL A 28 4.33 -6.49 0.26
N GLY A 29 3.21 -6.62 0.94
CA GLY A 29 2.32 -7.78 0.87
C GLY A 29 1.14 -7.60 -0.09
N PHE A 30 0.56 -8.73 -0.46
CA PHE A 30 -0.71 -8.77 -1.16
C PHE A 30 -1.54 -9.98 -0.73
N VAL A 31 -2.86 -9.86 -0.93
CA VAL A 31 -3.82 -10.96 -0.73
C VAL A 31 -4.71 -11.08 -1.96
N ALA A 32 -4.70 -12.27 -2.56
CA ALA A 32 -5.62 -12.69 -3.61
C ALA A 32 -6.62 -13.71 -3.06
N ARG A 33 -7.70 -14.00 -3.78
CA ARG A 33 -8.61 -15.12 -3.48
C ARG A 33 -8.41 -16.28 -4.44
N HIS A 34 -8.27 -17.48 -3.89
CA HIS A 34 -8.31 -18.73 -4.63
C HIS A 34 -9.74 -19.28 -4.66
N MET A 35 -10.25 -19.54 -5.86
CA MET A 35 -11.62 -20.00 -6.14
C MET A 35 -12.69 -19.13 -5.45
N MET A 36 -12.43 -17.84 -5.26
CA MET A 36 -13.28 -16.88 -4.52
C MET A 36 -13.51 -17.16 -3.02
N VAL A 37 -12.91 -18.23 -2.48
CA VAL A 37 -13.16 -18.71 -1.11
C VAL A 37 -11.98 -18.42 -0.19
N SER A 38 -10.78 -18.92 -0.54
CA SER A 38 -9.65 -18.92 0.38
C SER A 38 -8.65 -17.82 0.06
N PRO A 39 -8.14 -17.07 1.05
CA PRO A 39 -7.11 -16.07 0.82
C PRO A 39 -5.77 -16.75 0.53
N VAL A 40 -5.10 -16.30 -0.53
CA VAL A 40 -3.69 -16.59 -0.80
C VAL A 40 -2.90 -15.33 -0.51
N ARG A 41 -1.95 -15.44 0.42
CA ARG A 41 -1.06 -14.33 0.79
C ARG A 41 0.26 -14.48 0.05
N GLY A 42 0.78 -13.35 -0.39
CA GLY A 42 2.14 -13.24 -0.89
C GLY A 42 2.76 -11.91 -0.51
N GLU A 43 4.01 -11.75 -0.90
CA GLU A 43 4.78 -10.53 -0.72
C GLU A 43 5.85 -10.41 -1.80
N PHE A 44 6.35 -9.19 -1.98
CA PHE A 44 7.62 -8.92 -2.63
C PHE A 44 8.66 -8.64 -1.54
N ARG A 45 9.75 -9.39 -1.56
CA ARG A 45 10.77 -9.34 -0.50
C ARG A 45 11.79 -8.23 -0.71
N GLU A 46 11.94 -7.78 -1.95
CA GLU A 46 12.90 -6.74 -2.33
C GLU A 46 12.15 -5.51 -2.85
N ALA A 47 12.29 -4.42 -2.11
CA ALA A 47 11.70 -3.12 -2.42
C ALA A 47 12.58 -2.02 -1.86
N SER A 48 12.57 -0.87 -2.54
CA SER A 48 13.22 0.37 -2.12
C SER A 48 12.25 1.52 -2.31
N ALA A 49 12.40 2.58 -1.52
CA ALA A 49 11.67 3.82 -1.76
C ALA A 49 12.49 5.02 -1.27
N ARG A 50 12.41 6.11 -2.03
CA ARG A 50 12.86 7.43 -1.62
C ARG A 50 11.64 8.27 -1.28
N ILE A 51 11.64 8.83 -0.09
CA ILE A 51 10.55 9.62 0.46
C ILE A 51 11.09 11.01 0.75
N VAL A 52 10.42 12.04 0.22
CA VAL A 52 10.70 13.43 0.54
C VAL A 52 9.62 13.93 1.46
N VAL A 53 9.99 14.21 2.71
CA VAL A 53 9.12 14.86 3.69
C VAL A 53 9.29 16.37 3.52
N ALA A 54 8.24 17.05 3.09
CA ALA A 54 8.23 18.51 2.95
C ALA A 54 7.93 19.22 4.29
N ASP A 55 8.16 20.54 4.36
CA ASP A 55 7.81 21.37 5.53
C ASP A 55 6.30 21.33 5.82
N ASP A 56 5.47 21.39 4.78
CA ASP A 56 4.09 20.95 4.85
C ASP A 56 4.04 19.44 4.50
N PRO A 57 3.73 18.54 5.46
CA PRO A 57 3.64 17.10 5.19
C PRO A 57 2.71 16.75 4.02
N LEU A 58 1.70 17.57 3.72
CA LEU A 58 0.79 17.33 2.60
C LEU A 58 1.42 17.57 1.22
N GLN A 59 2.59 18.21 1.17
CA GLN A 59 3.41 18.38 -0.04
C GLN A 59 4.53 17.32 -0.16
N SER A 60 4.50 16.29 0.69
CA SER A 60 5.48 15.20 0.65
C SER A 60 5.26 14.29 -0.56
N SER A 61 6.30 13.53 -0.93
CA SER A 61 6.24 12.62 -2.06
C SER A 61 7.05 11.34 -1.84
N ILE A 62 6.72 10.30 -2.59
CA ILE A 62 7.42 9.01 -2.59
C ILE A 62 7.56 8.48 -4.02
N VAL A 63 8.72 7.89 -4.30
CA VAL A 63 8.95 7.01 -5.44
C VAL A 63 9.49 5.69 -4.90
N ALA A 64 8.86 4.59 -5.27
CA ALA A 64 9.22 3.24 -4.83
C ALA A 64 9.41 2.30 -6.02
N SER A 65 10.42 1.44 -5.92
CA SER A 65 10.72 0.38 -6.88
C SER A 65 10.73 -0.97 -6.17
N ILE A 66 9.99 -1.93 -6.72
CA ILE A 66 9.81 -3.28 -6.18
C ILE A 66 10.32 -4.28 -7.19
N ARG A 67 11.21 -5.19 -6.77
CA ARG A 67 11.76 -6.25 -7.63
C ARG A 67 10.71 -7.32 -7.89
N ALA A 68 10.34 -7.51 -9.14
CA ALA A 68 9.24 -8.40 -9.52
C ALA A 68 9.56 -9.89 -9.29
N ASP A 69 10.82 -10.27 -9.47
CA ASP A 69 11.35 -11.62 -9.23
C ASP A 69 11.35 -12.03 -7.74
N SER A 70 11.29 -11.06 -6.83
CA SER A 70 11.23 -11.26 -5.38
C SER A 70 9.86 -11.71 -4.85
N VAL A 71 8.89 -11.97 -5.74
CA VAL A 71 7.57 -12.50 -5.39
C VAL A 71 7.69 -13.83 -4.65
N TYR A 72 7.02 -13.91 -3.50
CA TYR A 72 7.01 -15.08 -2.63
C TYR A 72 5.60 -15.35 -2.09
N THR A 73 5.14 -16.59 -2.22
CA THR A 73 3.83 -17.03 -1.74
C THR A 73 3.91 -18.30 -0.88
N ALA A 74 5.10 -18.68 -0.44
CA ALA A 74 5.38 -19.94 0.25
C ALA A 74 5.04 -21.21 -0.56
N ASN A 75 4.97 -21.10 -1.89
CA ASN A 75 4.81 -22.22 -2.80
C ASN A 75 5.72 -22.00 -4.02
N ALA A 76 6.77 -22.81 -4.12
CA ALA A 76 7.83 -22.62 -5.12
C ALA A 76 7.30 -22.68 -6.57
N ASP A 77 6.42 -23.65 -6.88
CA ASP A 77 5.87 -23.81 -8.23
C ASP A 77 5.00 -22.62 -8.63
N ARG A 78 4.17 -22.13 -7.70
CA ARG A 78 3.38 -20.92 -7.92
C ARG A 78 4.28 -19.70 -8.09
N ASP A 79 5.33 -19.55 -7.30
CA ASP A 79 6.26 -18.43 -7.41
C ASP A 79 6.99 -18.45 -8.77
N VAL A 80 7.37 -19.64 -9.27
CA VAL A 80 7.94 -19.82 -10.62
C VAL A 80 6.93 -19.37 -11.68
N HIS A 81 5.67 -19.80 -11.57
CA HIS A 81 4.63 -19.40 -12.51
C HIS A 81 4.33 -17.89 -12.45
N LEU A 82 4.25 -17.29 -11.27
CA LEU A 82 4.02 -15.85 -11.11
C LEU A 82 5.13 -15.01 -11.76
N ARG A 83 6.37 -15.51 -11.81
CA ARG A 83 7.49 -14.84 -12.49
C ARG A 83 7.46 -14.96 -14.02
N SER A 84 6.79 -15.97 -14.55
CA SER A 84 6.81 -16.29 -15.98
C SER A 84 6.14 -15.21 -16.86
N ALA A 85 6.35 -15.32 -18.17
CA ALA A 85 5.74 -14.44 -19.18
C ALA A 85 4.20 -14.47 -19.20
N ASP A 86 3.58 -15.54 -18.71
CA ASP A 86 2.14 -15.68 -18.58
C ASP A 86 1.56 -14.81 -17.45
N PHE A 87 2.41 -14.34 -16.53
CA PHE A 87 2.00 -13.51 -15.40
C PHE A 87 2.81 -12.22 -15.31
N LEU A 88 3.77 -12.07 -14.37
CA LEU A 88 4.51 -10.81 -14.18
C LEU A 88 5.53 -10.52 -15.30
N ASP A 89 5.98 -11.55 -16.02
CA ASP A 89 6.98 -11.44 -17.08
C ASP A 89 8.25 -10.71 -16.61
N VAL A 90 8.86 -11.23 -15.54
CA VAL A 90 9.92 -10.51 -14.78
C VAL A 90 11.21 -10.31 -15.56
N GLU A 91 11.45 -11.12 -16.58
CA GLU A 91 12.59 -10.94 -17.51
C GLU A 91 12.43 -9.64 -18.33
N ARG A 92 11.20 -9.33 -18.76
CA ARG A 92 10.90 -8.12 -19.55
C ARG A 92 10.55 -6.92 -18.67
N TYR A 93 9.92 -7.16 -17.52
CA TYR A 93 9.47 -6.14 -16.58
C TYR A 93 10.04 -6.45 -15.18
N PRO A 94 11.32 -6.16 -14.94
CA PRO A 94 12.01 -6.58 -13.72
C PRO A 94 11.56 -5.84 -12.47
N THR A 95 10.84 -4.72 -12.61
CA THR A 95 10.35 -3.92 -11.50
C THR A 95 8.88 -3.56 -11.64
N LEU A 96 8.22 -3.44 -10.48
CA LEU A 96 6.99 -2.68 -10.31
C LEU A 96 7.39 -1.32 -9.73
N GLU A 97 6.71 -0.26 -10.14
CA GLU A 97 7.05 1.11 -9.74
C GLU A 97 5.82 1.82 -9.18
N TYR A 98 5.99 2.55 -8.08
CA TYR A 98 4.96 3.44 -7.54
C TYR A 98 5.50 4.87 -7.42
N ARG A 99 4.71 5.84 -7.85
CA ARG A 99 5.03 7.27 -7.70
C ARG A 99 3.81 8.02 -7.20
N SER A 100 3.94 8.71 -6.08
CA SER A 100 2.86 9.54 -5.56
C SER A 100 2.60 10.76 -6.44
N THR A 101 1.34 11.20 -6.47
CA THR A 101 0.88 12.42 -7.12
C THR A 101 0.32 13.44 -6.12
N GLY A 102 0.12 13.05 -4.86
CA GLY A 102 -0.31 13.95 -3.79
C GLY A 102 -0.57 13.24 -2.46
N VAL A 103 -0.76 14.04 -1.41
CA VAL A 103 -1.11 13.58 -0.06
C VAL A 103 -2.31 14.39 0.44
N ALA A 104 -3.31 13.71 0.98
CA ALA A 104 -4.46 14.34 1.62
C ALA A 104 -4.65 13.78 3.03
N ALA A 105 -4.88 14.63 4.02
CA ALA A 105 -5.30 14.18 5.34
C ALA A 105 -6.74 13.65 5.30
N LEU A 106 -6.98 12.51 5.95
CA LEU A 106 -8.33 12.02 6.20
C LEU A 106 -8.79 12.58 7.54
N ASP A 107 -9.81 13.44 7.49
CA ASP A 107 -10.32 14.09 8.69
C ASP A 107 -10.97 13.08 9.65
N ARG A 108 -10.86 13.35 10.95
CA ARG A 108 -11.21 12.42 12.04
C ARG A 108 -12.70 12.04 12.10
N THR A 109 -13.55 12.71 11.33
CA THR A 109 -15.01 12.69 11.47
C THR A 109 -15.74 11.82 10.43
N ASP A 110 -15.05 11.18 9.48
CA ASP A 110 -15.72 10.40 8.42
C ASP A 110 -15.43 8.88 8.49
N PRO A 111 -15.89 8.16 9.53
CA PRO A 111 -15.74 6.71 9.60
C PRO A 111 -16.67 5.95 8.63
N ILE A 112 -17.71 6.59 8.07
CA ILE A 112 -18.75 5.90 7.25
C ILE A 112 -18.88 6.46 5.82
N PHE A 113 -18.65 7.75 5.57
CA PHE A 113 -18.92 8.34 4.24
C PHE A 113 -17.78 8.21 3.22
N PHE A 114 -16.56 7.85 3.66
CA PHE A 114 -15.45 7.59 2.73
C PHE A 114 -15.77 6.43 1.76
N TRP A 115 -16.47 5.39 2.24
CA TRP A 115 -16.94 4.27 1.42
C TRP A 115 -17.97 4.66 0.36
N ALA A 116 -18.78 5.69 0.63
CA ALA A 116 -19.82 6.17 -0.28
C ALA A 116 -19.25 7.08 -1.39
N LYS A 117 -18.13 7.78 -1.13
CA LYS A 117 -17.55 8.74 -2.08
C LYS A 117 -16.69 8.08 -3.17
N LEU A 118 -16.16 6.88 -2.92
CA LEU A 118 -15.37 6.10 -3.88
C LEU A 118 -16.20 5.16 -4.79
N LYS A 119 -17.48 4.96 -4.50
CA LYS A 119 -18.37 4.10 -5.31
C LYS A 119 -19.48 4.93 -5.96
N ASN A 120 -19.18 5.56 -7.08
CA ASN A 120 -20.25 5.98 -8.00
C ASN A 120 -20.82 4.75 -8.73
N HIS A 121 -21.79 4.08 -8.08
CA HIS A 121 -22.98 3.55 -8.74
C HIS A 121 -24.16 3.62 -7.76
N ARG A 122 -25.28 4.15 -8.25
CA ARG A 122 -26.54 4.38 -7.53
C ARG A 122 -27.01 3.11 -6.82
N LEU A 123 -27.49 3.24 -5.59
CA LEU A 123 -28.86 2.83 -5.16
C LEU A 123 -29.09 3.01 -3.65
N GLY A 124 -30.28 3.52 -3.32
CA GLY A 124 -31.16 2.89 -2.32
C GLY A 124 -30.83 3.06 -0.83
N ARG A 125 -31.51 4.03 -0.21
CA ARG A 125 -31.67 4.20 1.25
C ARG A 125 -32.20 2.92 1.93
N ARG A 126 -31.55 2.44 3.01
CA ARG A 126 -32.20 1.72 4.13
C ARG A 126 -31.35 1.74 5.41
N ALA A 127 -32.05 1.70 6.53
CA ALA A 127 -31.68 2.15 7.87
C ALA A 127 -30.72 1.23 8.65
N ALA A 128 -30.11 1.84 9.68
CA ALA A 128 -29.11 1.34 10.61
C ALA A 128 -29.52 0.15 11.48
N LEU A 129 -28.51 -0.61 11.92
CA LEU A 129 -28.49 -1.31 13.20
C LEU A 129 -27.16 -0.99 13.89
N ASP A 130 -27.24 -0.51 15.13
CA ASP A 130 -26.13 -0.16 16.00
C ASP A 130 -25.37 -1.43 16.43
N GLU A 131 -24.12 -1.58 16.03
CA GLU A 131 -23.15 -2.44 16.71
C GLU A 131 -22.26 -1.59 17.63
N PRO A 132 -22.00 -2.02 18.88
CA PRO A 132 -21.14 -1.28 19.79
C PRO A 132 -19.70 -1.25 19.25
N SER A 133 -19.21 -0.05 18.96
CA SER A 133 -17.83 0.19 18.53
C SER A 133 -16.83 -0.30 19.56
N ALA A 134 -15.88 -1.14 19.15
CA ALA A 134 -14.68 -1.50 19.92
C ALA A 134 -13.95 -0.25 20.44
N PRO A 135 -13.23 -0.32 21.58
CA PRO A 135 -12.59 0.84 22.18
C PRO A 135 -11.61 1.51 21.20
N ALA A 136 -11.72 2.82 21.06
CA ALA A 136 -10.90 3.62 20.16
C ALA A 136 -9.41 3.43 20.47
N SER A 137 -8.66 2.83 19.54
CA SER A 137 -7.21 2.95 19.50
C SER A 137 -6.81 4.43 19.56
N PRO A 138 -5.65 4.78 20.15
CA PRO A 138 -5.14 6.15 20.08
C PRO A 138 -5.15 6.61 18.62
N ALA A 139 -5.70 7.81 18.38
CA ALA A 139 -6.01 8.31 17.05
C ALA A 139 -4.77 8.24 16.15
N THR A 140 -4.72 7.23 15.30
CA THR A 140 -3.66 7.06 14.30
C THR A 140 -3.98 8.04 13.18
N ALA A 141 -3.05 8.93 12.85
CA ALA A 141 -3.28 9.88 11.77
C ALA A 141 -3.36 9.13 10.44
N ARG A 142 -4.39 9.46 9.65
CA ARG A 142 -4.70 8.78 8.39
C ARG A 142 -4.56 9.73 7.22
N PHE A 143 -4.00 9.22 6.14
CA PHE A 143 -3.78 9.96 4.91
C PHE A 143 -4.22 9.13 3.71
N VAL A 144 -4.56 9.81 2.62
CA VAL A 144 -4.59 9.23 1.28
C VAL A 144 -3.34 9.70 0.57
N LEU A 145 -2.52 8.77 0.14
CA LEU A 145 -1.40 9.01 -0.76
C LEU A 145 -1.87 8.65 -2.17
N THR A 146 -2.25 9.64 -2.96
CA THR A 146 -2.62 9.39 -4.35
C THR A 146 -1.37 9.09 -5.15
N GLY A 147 -1.48 8.22 -6.16
CA GLY A 147 -0.31 7.85 -6.94
C GLY A 147 -0.61 6.96 -8.14
N GLU A 148 0.47 6.65 -8.85
CA GLU A 148 0.46 5.82 -10.04
C GLU A 148 1.26 4.55 -9.77
N LEU A 149 0.63 3.40 -9.95
CA LEU A 149 1.26 2.08 -9.88
C LEU A 149 1.52 1.59 -11.31
N THR A 150 2.74 1.11 -11.57
CA THR A 150 3.11 0.47 -12.83
C THR A 150 3.41 -1.01 -12.59
N VAL A 151 2.68 -1.88 -13.28
CA VAL A 151 2.89 -3.33 -13.27
C VAL A 151 2.92 -3.81 -14.72
N LYS A 152 3.94 -4.60 -15.08
CA LYS A 152 4.09 -5.15 -16.45
C LYS A 152 4.00 -4.09 -17.56
N GLY A 153 4.58 -2.92 -17.30
CA GLY A 153 4.58 -1.78 -18.22
C GLY A 153 3.25 -1.02 -18.34
N VAL A 154 2.21 -1.41 -17.60
CA VAL A 154 0.91 -0.72 -17.57
C VAL A 154 0.83 0.13 -16.31
N THR A 155 0.58 1.43 -16.46
CA THR A 155 0.44 2.38 -15.35
C THR A 155 -1.04 2.68 -15.09
N ARG A 156 -1.46 2.63 -13.82
CA ARG A 156 -2.81 2.95 -13.36
C ARG A 156 -2.78 3.79 -12.09
N PRO A 157 -3.77 4.67 -11.89
CA PRO A 157 -3.93 5.38 -10.63
C PRO A 157 -4.31 4.38 -9.52
N VAL A 158 -3.58 4.41 -8.41
CA VAL A 158 -3.84 3.60 -7.22
C VAL A 158 -3.58 4.46 -6.00
N ASP A 159 -4.64 4.72 -5.24
CA ASP A 159 -4.55 5.50 -4.01
C ASP A 159 -4.27 4.58 -2.82
N LEU A 160 -3.21 4.89 -2.07
CA LEU A 160 -2.87 4.18 -0.85
C LEU A 160 -3.52 4.85 0.36
N GLN A 161 -4.30 4.09 1.12
CA GLN A 161 -4.80 4.49 2.44
C GLN A 161 -3.70 4.26 3.46
N VAL A 162 -3.10 5.34 3.96
CA VAL A 162 -1.92 5.32 4.83
C VAL A 162 -2.33 5.58 6.27
N GLU A 163 -1.86 4.75 7.19
CA GLU A 163 -1.86 5.02 8.62
C GLU A 163 -0.43 5.38 9.05
N TYR A 164 -0.26 6.58 9.60
CA TYR A 164 1.01 7.07 10.11
C TYR A 164 1.27 6.55 11.52
N GLY A 165 2.40 5.84 11.69
CA GLY A 165 2.78 5.17 12.93
C GLY A 165 3.58 6.03 13.91
N GLY A 166 3.94 7.26 13.54
CA GLY A 166 4.74 8.17 14.36
C GLY A 166 6.21 8.27 13.94
N ALA A 167 6.89 9.30 14.44
CA ALA A 167 8.30 9.58 14.19
C ALA A 167 9.06 9.74 15.50
N ARG A 168 10.32 9.30 15.50
CA ARG A 168 11.20 9.30 16.69
C ARG A 168 12.65 9.13 16.25
N ARG A 169 13.56 9.43 17.18
CA ARG A 169 14.94 8.97 17.08
C ARG A 169 15.06 7.59 17.71
N ASP A 170 15.68 6.64 17.01
CA ASP A 170 15.84 5.28 17.47
C ASP A 170 17.04 5.12 18.44
N PRO A 171 17.24 3.94 19.06
CA PRO A 171 18.38 3.68 19.94
C PRO A 171 19.77 3.75 19.27
N TYR A 172 19.83 3.66 17.94
CA TYR A 172 21.05 3.73 17.15
C TYR A 172 21.36 5.16 16.67
N GLY A 173 20.50 6.12 17.01
CA GLY A 173 20.66 7.52 16.68
C GLY A 173 20.13 7.91 15.31
N GLN A 174 19.39 7.03 14.63
CA GLN A 174 18.71 7.30 13.37
C GLN A 174 17.36 7.97 13.59
N ASP A 175 17.01 8.91 12.72
CA ASP A 175 15.69 9.54 12.72
C ASP A 175 14.76 8.74 11.82
N ILE A 176 13.70 8.19 12.41
CA ILE A 176 12.81 7.24 11.75
C ILE A 176 11.35 7.68 11.82
N PHE A 177 10.55 7.20 10.87
CA PHE A 177 9.10 7.16 11.01
C PHE A 177 8.50 5.88 10.45
N GLY A 178 7.44 5.40 11.11
CA GLY A 178 6.70 4.20 10.71
C GLY A 178 5.41 4.52 9.98
N PHE A 179 4.98 3.62 9.10
CA PHE A 179 3.71 3.71 8.40
C PHE A 179 3.17 2.32 8.02
N SER A 180 1.86 2.25 7.81
CA SER A 180 1.23 1.15 7.08
C SER A 180 0.33 1.71 5.99
N ALA A 181 0.09 0.94 4.94
CA ALA A 181 -0.80 1.35 3.86
C ALA A 181 -1.55 0.19 3.24
N THR A 182 -2.74 0.48 2.69
CA THR A 182 -3.55 -0.51 1.97
C THR A 182 -4.16 0.08 0.69
N ALA A 183 -4.41 -0.78 -0.29
CA ALA A 183 -5.20 -0.48 -1.46
C ALA A 183 -5.88 -1.76 -1.98
N GLU A 184 -6.92 -1.61 -2.78
CA GLU A 184 -7.48 -2.69 -3.59
C GLU A 184 -7.31 -2.34 -5.06
N VAL A 185 -6.87 -3.31 -5.85
CA VAL A 185 -6.69 -3.16 -7.30
C VAL A 185 -7.30 -4.35 -8.03
N ASP A 186 -7.74 -4.14 -9.27
CA ASP A 186 -8.05 -5.24 -10.18
C ASP A 186 -6.79 -5.60 -10.98
N ARG A 187 -6.32 -6.86 -10.88
CA ARG A 187 -5.12 -7.29 -11.60
C ARG A 187 -5.29 -7.25 -13.12
N GLU A 188 -6.51 -7.35 -13.62
CA GLU A 188 -6.80 -7.34 -15.05
C GLU A 188 -6.57 -5.94 -15.66
N ASP A 189 -6.68 -4.87 -14.86
CA ASP A 189 -6.38 -3.49 -15.31
C ASP A 189 -4.91 -3.30 -15.71
N PHE A 190 -4.03 -4.19 -15.22
CA PHE A 190 -2.61 -4.26 -15.53
C PHE A 190 -2.26 -5.33 -16.59
N GLY A 191 -3.27 -5.96 -17.19
CA GLY A 191 -3.07 -7.01 -18.19
C GLY A 191 -2.65 -8.37 -17.61
N LEU A 192 -2.75 -8.56 -16.29
CA LEU A 192 -2.52 -9.85 -15.64
C LEU A 192 -3.81 -10.68 -15.74
N VAL A 193 -4.11 -11.23 -16.93
CA VAL A 193 -5.39 -11.88 -17.24
C VAL A 193 -5.36 -13.42 -17.15
N TRP A 194 -4.20 -14.03 -16.89
CA TRP A 194 -4.10 -15.49 -16.78
C TRP A 194 -5.10 -16.04 -15.76
N ASN A 195 -5.78 -17.12 -16.13
CA ASN A 195 -6.71 -17.82 -15.25
C ASN A 195 -7.01 -19.24 -15.75
N VAL A 196 -7.60 -20.03 -14.86
CA VAL A 196 -8.22 -21.31 -15.21
C VAL A 196 -9.71 -21.19 -14.93
N ALA A 197 -10.53 -21.49 -15.95
CA ALA A 197 -11.97 -21.62 -15.79
C ALA A 197 -12.30 -22.93 -15.06
N LEU A 198 -13.26 -22.88 -14.13
CA LEU A 198 -13.68 -24.05 -13.35
C LEU A 198 -14.96 -24.66 -13.93
N ASP A 199 -15.08 -25.99 -13.92
CA ASP A 199 -16.29 -26.70 -14.35
C ASP A 199 -17.54 -26.29 -13.56
N SER A 200 -17.36 -25.89 -12.30
CA SER A 200 -18.42 -25.35 -11.43
C SER A 200 -18.88 -23.94 -11.79
N GLY A 201 -18.29 -23.31 -12.81
CA GLY A 201 -18.38 -21.89 -13.06
C GLY A 201 -17.43 -21.08 -12.16
N GLY A 202 -17.05 -19.89 -12.64
CA GLY A 202 -16.09 -19.02 -11.98
C GLY A 202 -14.63 -19.28 -12.40
N VAL A 203 -13.71 -18.69 -11.64
CA VAL A 203 -12.28 -18.67 -11.97
C VAL A 203 -11.41 -19.10 -10.79
N LEU A 204 -10.24 -19.67 -11.10
CA LEU A 204 -9.28 -20.15 -10.11
C LEU A 204 -8.71 -19.03 -9.24
N VAL A 205 -8.40 -17.87 -9.84
CA VAL A 205 -7.81 -16.74 -9.13
C VAL A 205 -8.68 -15.50 -9.31
N GLY A 206 -9.14 -14.95 -8.18
CA GLY A 206 -9.91 -13.71 -8.13
C GLY A 206 -9.13 -12.53 -8.72
N ARG A 207 -9.87 -11.58 -9.27
CA ARG A 207 -9.30 -10.39 -9.92
C ARG A 207 -8.90 -9.27 -8.94
N ASN A 208 -9.63 -9.14 -7.83
CA ASN A 208 -9.32 -8.16 -6.77
C ASN A 208 -8.11 -8.63 -5.96
N ILE A 209 -7.10 -7.78 -5.89
CA ILE A 209 -5.89 -7.92 -5.09
C ILE A 209 -5.89 -6.82 -4.04
N ARG A 210 -5.84 -7.23 -2.77
CA ARG A 210 -5.60 -6.29 -1.67
C ARG A 210 -4.10 -6.15 -1.43
N ILE A 211 -3.60 -4.93 -1.52
CA ILE A 211 -2.22 -4.56 -1.20
C ILE A 211 -2.13 -4.24 0.29
N GLU A 212 -1.07 -4.72 0.95
CA GLU A 212 -0.78 -4.49 2.36
C GLU A 212 0.68 -4.08 2.53
N ILE A 213 0.94 -2.85 2.92
CA ILE A 213 2.29 -2.32 3.12
C ILE A 213 2.48 -1.99 4.60
N ALA A 214 3.64 -2.33 5.13
CA ALA A 214 4.14 -1.82 6.40
C ALA A 214 5.61 -1.46 6.22
N GLY A 215 6.04 -0.33 6.77
CA GLY A 215 7.41 0.14 6.57
C GLY A 215 7.86 1.12 7.65
N GLU A 216 9.18 1.17 7.80
CA GLU A 216 9.89 2.24 8.48
C GLU A 216 10.75 2.98 7.45
N ALA A 217 10.88 4.30 7.60
CA ALA A 217 11.75 5.11 6.77
C ALA A 217 12.81 5.80 7.63
N ILE A 218 14.05 5.78 7.15
CA ILE A 218 15.23 6.32 7.84
C ILE A 218 15.68 7.61 7.13
N ARG A 219 15.89 8.68 7.90
CA ARG A 219 16.37 9.97 7.39
C ARG A 219 17.76 9.84 6.77
N GLN A 220 17.96 10.48 5.64
CA GLN A 220 19.24 10.62 4.96
C GLN A 220 19.86 11.99 5.31
N GLY A 221 21.13 12.00 5.73
CA GLY A 221 21.87 13.21 6.13
C GLY A 221 21.80 13.51 7.62
#